data_AF-A0A4D4K1L9-F1
#
_entry.id   AF-A0A4D4K1L9-F1
#
_cell.length_a   1.000
_cell.length_b   1.000
_cell.length_c   1.000
_cell.angle_alpha   90.00
_cell.angle_beta   90.00
_cell.angle_gamma   90.00
#
_symmetry.space_group_name_H-M   'P 1'
#
loop_
_entity.id
_entity.type
_entity.pdbx_description
1 polymer ?
#
loop_
_entity_poly.entity_id
_entity_poly.type
_entity_poly.pdbx_seq_one_letter_code
_entity_poly.pdbx_strand_id
1 'polypeptide(L)'
;MRAGLSGIGAEPLTTPGDPRAEALDRLPVREAVPALLRALDDRGVAVLCGPPGTGKTTLVPLVLAGLVGGGPVRRVLVAEPRRIAARAAARRMAWLLGERPGGKVGFTVRGERQAGRGTVVEVVTTGVLLATAATRPGAGRGRRGRSRRMP
;
A
#
# COMPACT_ATOMS: atom_id res chain seq x y z
N MET A 1 -10.28 36.71 7.28
CA MET A 1 -9.26 36.40 6.26
C MET A 1 -9.21 34.89 6.03
N ARG A 2 -9.76 34.42 4.91
CA ARG A 2 -9.70 33.02 4.46
C ARG A 2 -8.42 32.84 3.64
N ALA A 3 -7.48 32.03 4.11
CA ALA A 3 -6.37 31.54 3.28
C ALA A 3 -6.81 30.21 2.65
N GLY A 4 -6.80 30.19 1.32
CA GLY A 4 -7.35 29.13 0.47
C GLY A 4 -6.61 27.81 0.58
N LEU A 5 -7.39 26.74 0.77
CA LEU A 5 -7.03 25.37 0.44
C LEU A 5 -7.25 25.17 -1.06
N SER A 6 -6.32 25.64 -1.88
CA SER A 6 -6.28 25.34 -3.32
C SER A 6 -5.21 24.27 -3.56
N GLY A 7 -5.64 23.05 -3.92
CA GLY A 7 -4.74 21.97 -4.35
C GLY A 7 -5.19 20.55 -4.03
N ILE A 8 -6.49 20.27 -3.97
CA ILE A 8 -7.00 18.89 -4.02
C ILE A 8 -7.14 18.53 -5.50
N GLY A 9 -6.05 18.06 -6.08
CA GLY A 9 -6.02 17.50 -7.42
C GLY A 9 -5.00 16.38 -7.41
N ALA A 10 -5.47 15.13 -7.35
CA ALA A 10 -4.69 14.06 -7.93
C ALA A 10 -4.68 14.33 -9.43
N GLU A 11 -3.67 15.04 -9.91
CA GLU A 11 -3.38 15.14 -11.35
C GLU A 11 -3.44 13.72 -11.90
N PRO A 12 -4.32 13.43 -12.88
CA PRO A 12 -4.43 12.10 -13.41
C PRO A 12 -3.09 11.74 -14.05
N LEU A 13 -2.56 10.56 -13.71
CA LEU A 13 -1.28 10.00 -14.20
C LEU A 13 -1.30 9.70 -15.73
N THR A 14 -2.14 10.38 -16.50
CA THR A 14 -2.49 10.02 -17.87
C THR A 14 -2.18 11.18 -18.82
N THR A 15 -0.90 11.53 -18.91
CA THR A 15 -0.35 12.00 -20.18
C THR A 15 -0.04 10.75 -21.02
N PRO A 16 -0.46 10.67 -22.28
CA PRO A 16 -0.05 9.58 -23.18
C PRO A 16 1.48 9.46 -23.18
N GLY A 17 2.00 8.26 -22.85
CA GLY A 17 3.44 7.98 -22.79
C GLY A 17 4.11 8.19 -21.42
N ASP A 18 3.38 8.34 -20.31
CA ASP A 18 4.02 8.28 -18.98
C ASP A 18 4.60 6.87 -18.74
N PRO A 19 5.95 6.72 -18.61
CA PRO A 19 6.57 5.42 -18.37
C PRO A 19 6.11 4.76 -17.07
N ARG A 20 5.56 5.51 -16.11
CA ARG A 20 5.03 4.99 -14.85
C ARG A 20 3.67 4.33 -15.04
N ALA A 21 2.79 4.95 -15.82
CA ALA A 21 1.49 4.38 -16.16
C ALA A 21 1.67 3.07 -16.93
N GLU A 22 2.54 3.06 -17.94
CA GLU A 22 2.90 1.83 -18.67
C GLU A 22 3.49 0.76 -17.76
N ALA A 23 4.39 1.16 -16.85
CA ALA A 23 4.98 0.23 -15.89
C ALA A 23 3.94 -0.38 -14.94
N LEU A 24 2.93 0.39 -14.50
CA LEU A 24 1.83 -0.12 -13.68
C LEU A 24 0.93 -1.08 -14.45
N ASP A 25 0.69 -0.81 -15.73
CA ASP A 25 -0.21 -1.62 -16.56
C ASP A 25 0.40 -2.98 -16.94
N ARG A 26 1.73 -3.04 -17.10
CA ARG A 26 2.45 -4.28 -17.42
C ARG A 26 2.71 -5.22 -16.23
N LEU A 27 2.34 -4.86 -15.00
CA LEU A 27 2.57 -5.73 -13.84
C LEU A 27 1.63 -6.96 -13.88
N PRO A 28 2.14 -8.21 -13.96
CA PRO A 28 1.27 -9.38 -14.14
C PRO A 28 0.31 -9.61 -12.97
N VAL A 29 0.65 -9.14 -11.75
CA VAL A 29 -0.25 -9.25 -10.59
C VAL A 29 -1.58 -8.52 -10.77
N ARG A 30 -1.66 -7.58 -11.72
CA ARG A 30 -2.86 -6.78 -11.99
C ARG A 30 -4.09 -7.64 -12.24
N GLU A 31 -3.94 -8.76 -12.95
CA GLU A 31 -5.03 -9.69 -13.26
C GLU A 31 -5.64 -10.31 -11.99
N ALA A 32 -4.84 -10.48 -10.93
CA ALA A 32 -5.30 -11.05 -9.67
C ALA A 32 -5.96 -10.01 -8.73
N VAL A 33 -5.83 -8.70 -9.00
CA VAL A 33 -6.30 -7.63 -8.11
C VAL A 33 -7.81 -7.69 -7.85
N PRO A 34 -8.71 -7.87 -8.85
CA PRO A 34 -10.14 -7.92 -8.59
C PRO A 34 -10.54 -9.08 -7.66
N ALA A 35 -9.96 -10.27 -7.87
CA ALA A 35 -10.22 -11.44 -7.03
C ALA A 35 -9.67 -11.25 -5.61
N LEU A 36 -8.49 -10.63 -5.48
CA LEU A 36 -7.90 -10.29 -4.19
C LEU A 36 -8.79 -9.34 -3.38
N LEU A 37 -9.29 -8.27 -4.00
CA LEU A 37 -10.14 -7.29 -3.31
C LEU A 37 -11.44 -7.94 -2.82
N ARG A 38 -12.09 -8.75 -3.65
CA ARG A 38 -13.29 -9.51 -3.26
C ARG A 38 -13.02 -10.43 -2.06
N ALA A 39 -11.92 -11.19 -2.08
CA ALA A 39 -11.57 -12.08 -0.98
C ALA A 39 -11.32 -11.30 0.33
N LEU A 40 -10.69 -10.13 0.25
CA LEU A 40 -10.46 -9.27 1.40
C LEU A 40 -11.75 -8.64 1.94
N ASP A 41 -12.67 -8.22 1.07
CA ASP A 41 -13.97 -7.68 1.48
C ASP A 41 -14.84 -8.75 2.15
N ASP A 42 -14.83 -9.98 1.63
CA ASP A 42 -15.64 -11.09 2.13
C ASP A 42 -15.09 -11.70 3.43
N ARG A 43 -13.77 -11.86 3.53
CA ARG A 43 -13.11 -12.65 4.59
C ARG A 43 -12.17 -11.85 5.48
N GLY A 44 -11.78 -10.65 5.08
CA GLY A 44 -10.78 -9.83 5.78
C GLY A 44 -9.34 -10.33 5.64
N VAL A 45 -9.11 -11.45 4.94
CA VAL A 45 -7.79 -12.06 4.74
C VAL A 45 -7.73 -12.77 3.39
N ALA A 46 -6.57 -12.71 2.74
CA ALA A 46 -6.31 -13.39 1.48
C ALA A 46 -4.85 -13.81 1.37
N VAL A 47 -4.60 -14.88 0.63
CA VAL A 47 -3.25 -15.32 0.27
C VAL A 47 -3.08 -15.14 -1.23
N LEU A 48 -2.08 -14.36 -1.63
CA LEU A 48 -1.76 -14.12 -3.03
C LEU A 48 -0.41 -14.77 -3.36
N CYS A 49 -0.46 -15.83 -4.16
CA CYS A 49 0.72 -16.55 -4.63
C CYS A 49 1.10 -16.13 -6.05
N GLY A 50 2.39 -16.20 -6.36
CA GLY A 50 2.88 -16.13 -7.74
C GLY A 50 4.40 -16.05 -7.79
N PRO A 51 5.02 -16.18 -8.97
CA PRO A 51 6.47 -16.13 -9.11
C PRO A 51 7.11 -14.82 -8.58
N PRO A 52 8.42 -14.81 -8.29
CA PRO A 52 9.16 -13.56 -8.10
C PRO A 52 9.00 -12.64 -9.32
N GLY A 53 9.05 -11.32 -9.11
CA GLY A 53 8.95 -10.34 -10.20
C GLY A 53 7.54 -10.04 -10.71
N THR A 54 6.50 -10.77 -10.31
CA THR A 54 5.09 -10.51 -10.70
C THR A 54 4.55 -9.13 -10.24
N GLY A 55 5.26 -8.42 -9.38
CA GLY A 55 4.85 -7.08 -8.91
C GLY A 55 3.97 -7.07 -7.65
N LYS A 56 3.86 -8.19 -6.92
CA LYS A 56 3.06 -8.32 -5.69
C LYS A 56 3.39 -7.24 -4.65
N THR A 57 4.67 -7.10 -4.30
CA THR A 57 5.17 -6.11 -3.34
C THR A 57 5.15 -4.67 -3.88
N THR A 58 4.67 -4.47 -5.12
CA THR A 58 4.67 -3.16 -5.79
C THR A 58 3.26 -2.66 -6.04
N LEU A 59 2.41 -3.40 -6.74
CA LEU A 59 1.06 -2.94 -7.09
C LEU A 59 0.07 -3.12 -5.94
N VAL A 60 0.11 -4.27 -5.26
CA VAL A 60 -0.92 -4.64 -4.28
C VAL A 60 -0.99 -3.64 -3.12
N PRO A 61 0.12 -3.21 -2.49
CA PRO A 61 0.05 -2.22 -1.42
C PRO A 61 -0.53 -0.88 -1.89
N LEU A 62 -0.22 -0.45 -3.12
CA LEU A 62 -0.73 0.80 -3.69
C LEU A 62 -2.24 0.76 -3.92
N VAL A 63 -2.74 -0.34 -4.49
CA VAL A 63 -4.18 -0.55 -4.68
C VAL A 63 -4.89 -0.61 -3.34
N LEU A 64 -4.36 -1.39 -2.40
CA LEU A 64 -4.93 -1.51 -1.05
C LEU A 64 -4.89 -0.18 -0.31
N ALA A 65 -3.96 0.73 -0.60
CA ALA A 65 -3.93 2.06 0.02
C ALA A 65 -4.82 3.09 -0.68
N GLY A 66 -5.53 2.72 -1.76
CA GLY A 66 -6.33 3.65 -2.56
C GLY A 66 -5.50 4.63 -3.38
N LEU A 67 -4.20 4.38 -3.56
CA LEU A 67 -3.30 5.23 -4.35
C LEU A 67 -3.35 4.89 -5.85
N VAL A 68 -3.84 3.70 -6.19
CA VAL A 68 -4.08 3.23 -7.55
C VAL A 68 -5.46 2.55 -7.58
N GLY A 69 -6.22 2.72 -8.67
CA GLY A 69 -7.50 2.04 -8.86
C GLY A 69 -8.71 2.65 -8.17
N GLY A 70 -8.60 3.87 -7.61
CA GLY A 70 -9.75 4.68 -7.17
C GLY A 70 -10.44 4.27 -5.87
N GLY A 71 -9.86 3.34 -5.10
CA GLY A 71 -10.38 2.95 -3.79
C GLY A 71 -10.17 4.01 -2.69
N PRO A 72 -10.79 3.84 -1.50
CA PRO A 72 -10.62 4.77 -0.39
C PRO A 72 -9.19 4.74 0.15
N VAL A 73 -8.67 5.91 0.51
CA VAL A 73 -7.34 6.05 1.10
C VAL A 73 -7.30 5.41 2.48
N ARG A 74 -6.36 4.48 2.67
CA ARG A 74 -6.16 3.77 3.95
C ARG A 74 -4.69 3.49 4.19
N ARG A 75 -4.32 3.32 5.46
CA ARG A 75 -2.96 2.95 5.85
C ARG A 75 -2.71 1.47 5.60
N VAL A 76 -1.63 1.18 4.90
CA VAL A 76 -1.13 -0.16 4.57
C VAL A 76 0.29 -0.29 5.10
N LEU A 77 0.52 -1.34 5.87
CA LEU A 77 1.83 -1.68 6.41
C LEU A 77 2.32 -2.96 5.72
N VAL A 78 3.50 -2.92 5.13
CA VAL A 78 4.09 -4.05 4.39
C VAL A 78 5.28 -4.58 5.18
N ALA A 79 5.22 -5.84 5.61
CA ALA A 79 6.35 -6.50 6.25
C ALA A 79 7.28 -7.10 5.19
N GLU A 80 8.56 -6.73 5.22
CA GLU A 80 9.58 -7.26 4.32
C GLU A 80 10.84 -7.66 5.12
N PRO A 81 11.25 -8.95 5.15
CA PRO A 81 12.33 -9.41 6.01
C PRO A 81 13.69 -8.75 5.72
N ARG A 82 13.95 -8.35 4.47
CA ARG A 82 15.26 -7.81 4.05
C ARG A 82 15.24 -6.29 3.99
N ARG A 83 16.15 -5.62 4.71
CA ARG A 83 16.26 -4.15 4.71
C ARG A 83 16.41 -3.55 3.32
N ILE A 84 17.27 -4.16 2.49
CA ILE A 84 17.49 -3.70 1.11
C ILE A 84 16.23 -3.83 0.26
N ALA A 85 15.47 -4.91 0.42
CA ALA A 85 14.21 -5.12 -0.28
C ALA A 85 13.13 -4.15 0.21
N ALA A 86 13.06 -3.86 1.52
CA ALA A 86 12.13 -2.88 2.06
C ALA A 86 12.35 -1.49 1.46
N ARG A 87 13.63 -1.04 1.43
CA ARG A 87 14.03 0.22 0.78
C ARG A 87 13.71 0.22 -0.71
N ALA A 88 14.06 -0.86 -1.42
CA ALA A 88 13.85 -0.97 -2.85
C ALA A 88 12.36 -0.96 -3.22
N ALA A 89 11.52 -1.66 -2.46
CA ALA A 89 10.07 -1.68 -2.65
C ALA A 89 9.46 -0.29 -2.45
N ALA A 90 9.79 0.40 -1.36
CA ALA A 90 9.31 1.76 -1.11
C ALA A 90 9.76 2.75 -2.19
N ARG A 91 11.02 2.67 -2.63
CA ARG A 91 11.55 3.48 -3.75
C ARG A 91 10.81 3.21 -5.07
N ARG A 92 10.59 1.93 -5.40
CA ARG A 92 9.87 1.54 -6.62
C ARG A 92 8.43 2.05 -6.60
N MET A 93 7.73 1.88 -5.48
CA MET A 93 6.35 2.34 -5.32
C MET A 93 6.25 3.87 -5.37
N ALA A 94 7.12 4.60 -4.68
CA ALA A 94 7.18 6.06 -4.74
C ALA A 94 7.43 6.56 -6.19
N TRP A 95 8.38 5.93 -6.90
CA TRP A 95 8.66 6.26 -8.29
C TRP A 95 7.44 6.06 -9.21
N LEU A 96 6.68 4.97 -9.04
CA LEU A 96 5.45 4.72 -9.81
C LEU A 96 4.39 5.81 -9.58
N LEU A 97 4.40 6.45 -8.41
CA LEU A 97 3.52 7.57 -8.07
C LEU A 97 4.12 8.95 -8.42
N GLY A 98 5.34 8.99 -8.96
CA GLY A 98 6.02 10.24 -9.28
C GLY A 98 6.60 11.01 -8.09
N GLU A 99 6.79 10.35 -6.95
CA GLU A 99 7.32 10.97 -5.74
C GLU A 99 8.62 10.28 -5.26
N ARG A 100 9.24 10.87 -4.24
CA ARG A 100 10.33 10.25 -3.48
C ARG A 100 9.77 9.57 -2.23
N PRO A 101 10.44 8.53 -1.69
CA PRO A 101 10.03 7.97 -0.40
C PRO A 101 9.96 9.04 0.69
N GLY A 102 9.01 8.87 1.61
CA GLY A 102 8.68 9.84 2.66
C GLY A 102 7.42 10.67 2.38
N GLY A 103 6.90 10.61 1.14
CA GLY A 103 5.58 11.11 0.75
C GLY A 103 4.47 10.13 1.13
N LYS A 104 3.63 9.75 0.15
CA LYS A 104 2.56 8.76 0.33
C LYS A 104 3.12 7.37 0.60
N VAL A 105 4.30 7.06 0.07
CA VAL A 105 5.03 5.81 0.31
C VAL A 105 6.30 6.09 1.11
N GLY A 106 6.58 5.25 2.12
CA GLY A 106 7.79 5.34 2.93
C GLY A 106 8.30 3.98 3.39
N PHE A 107 9.39 3.98 4.15
CA PHE A 107 9.89 2.78 4.81
C PHE A 107 10.47 3.08 6.19
N THR A 108 10.46 2.06 7.05
CA THR A 108 11.20 2.06 8.32
C THR A 108 11.95 0.76 8.48
N VAL A 109 13.27 0.85 8.59
CA VAL A 109 14.16 -0.27 8.91
C VAL A 109 14.99 0.10 10.14
N ARG A 110 15.65 -0.86 10.77
CA ARG A 110 16.48 -0.53 11.94
C ARG A 110 17.56 0.49 11.57
N GLY A 111 17.60 1.60 12.29
CA GLY A 111 18.55 2.70 12.09
C GLY A 111 18.18 3.72 11.00
N GLU A 112 17.06 3.54 10.28
CA GLU A 112 16.67 4.48 9.23
C GLU A 112 15.16 4.50 9.03
N ARG A 113 14.60 5.71 8.99
CA ARG A 113 13.17 5.94 8.77
C ARG A 113 12.98 7.04 7.74
N GLN A 114 12.28 6.72 6.67
CA GLN A 114 11.86 7.66 5.63
C GLN A 114 10.34 7.54 5.43
N ALA A 115 9.60 7.98 6.44
CA ALA A 115 8.14 7.99 6.48
C ALA A 115 7.64 9.20 7.32
N GLY A 116 6.55 9.83 6.87
CA GLY A 116 5.99 11.04 7.46
C GLY A 116 4.52 10.91 7.84
N ARG A 117 3.87 12.03 8.21
CA ARG A 117 2.43 12.05 8.53
C ARG A 117 1.55 11.72 7.32
N GLY A 118 2.02 12.03 6.11
CA GLY A 118 1.34 11.75 4.85
C GLY A 118 1.58 10.34 4.30
N THR A 119 2.43 9.54 4.94
CA THR A 119 2.70 8.17 4.49
C THR A 119 1.52 7.26 4.79
N VAL A 120 0.96 6.68 3.73
CA VAL A 120 -0.16 5.73 3.81
C VAL A 120 0.27 4.32 3.40
N VAL A 121 1.38 4.16 2.68
CA VAL A 121 2.04 2.86 2.50
C VAL A 121 3.41 2.91 3.18
N GLU A 122 3.60 2.11 4.22
CA GLU A 122 4.90 2.02 4.90
C GLU A 122 5.45 0.60 4.79
N VAL A 123 6.64 0.46 4.22
CA VAL A 123 7.36 -0.83 4.17
C VAL A 123 8.29 -0.92 5.37
N VAL A 124 8.09 -1.92 6.22
CA VAL A 124 8.87 -2.11 7.43
C VAL A 124 9.56 -3.46 7.44
N THR A 125 10.71 -3.56 8.09
CA THR A 125 11.26 -4.89 8.34
C THR A 125 10.43 -5.63 9.38
N THR A 126 10.34 -6.96 9.25
CA THR A 126 9.59 -7.81 10.19
C THR A 126 10.00 -7.55 11.64
N GLY A 127 11.31 -7.38 11.91
CA GLY A 127 11.78 -7.03 13.26
C GLY A 127 11.29 -5.67 13.78
N VAL A 128 11.21 -4.65 12.92
CA VAL A 128 10.66 -3.32 13.28
C VAL A 128 9.16 -3.43 13.55
N LEU A 129 8.44 -4.19 12.70
CA LEU A 129 7.01 -4.42 12.86
C LEU A 129 6.70 -5.06 14.22
N LEU A 130 7.41 -6.14 14.55
CA LEU A 130 7.20 -6.87 15.81
C LEU A 130 7.52 -6.01 17.04
N ALA A 131 8.61 -5.23 17.00
CA ALA A 131 8.95 -4.31 18.09
C ALA A 131 7.87 -3.24 18.32
N THR A 132 7.25 -2.74 17.24
CA THR A 132 6.20 -1.72 17.29
C THR A 132 4.85 -2.31 17.71
N ALA A 133 4.55 -3.56 17.33
CA ALA A 133 3.33 -4.25 17.72
C ALA A 133 3.33 -4.64 19.20
N ALA A 134 4.48 -5.11 19.72
CA ALA A 134 4.65 -5.45 21.14
C ALA A 134 4.41 -4.25 22.06
N THR A 135 4.67 -3.03 21.58
CA THR A 135 4.46 -1.79 22.32
C THR A 135 3.04 -1.21 22.17
N ARG A 136 2.19 -1.73 21.28
CA ARG A 136 0.79 -1.31 21.09
C ARG A 136 -0.17 -2.52 21.03
N PRO A 137 -0.46 -3.18 22.16
CA PRO A 137 -1.48 -4.23 22.20
C PRO A 137 -2.88 -3.61 21.96
N GLY A 138 -3.51 -3.89 20.81
CA GLY A 138 -4.93 -3.53 20.59
C GLY A 138 -5.43 -3.24 19.17
N ALA A 139 -4.59 -3.23 18.13
CA ALA A 139 -4.98 -2.73 16.80
C ALA A 139 -5.86 -3.68 15.92
N GLY A 140 -6.46 -4.73 16.49
CA GLY A 140 -7.19 -5.74 15.72
C GLY A 140 -8.40 -6.30 16.45
N ARG A 141 -9.47 -5.52 16.59
CA ARG A 141 -10.82 -6.09 16.77
C ARG A 141 -11.55 -5.97 15.44
N GLY A 142 -11.45 -7.01 14.62
CA GLY A 142 -12.31 -7.19 13.47
C GLY A 142 -13.77 -7.06 13.91
N ARG A 143 -14.54 -6.22 13.21
CA ARG A 143 -16.00 -6.19 13.36
C ARG A 143 -16.52 -7.58 12.99
N ARG A 144 -16.86 -8.38 13.99
CA ARG A 144 -17.59 -9.64 13.78
C ARG A 144 -18.91 -9.28 13.09
N GLY A 145 -19.03 -9.66 11.82
CA GLY A 145 -20.28 -9.54 11.07
C GLY A 145 -21.37 -10.26 11.85
N ARG A 146 -22.41 -9.53 12.25
CA ARG A 146 -23.65 -10.13 12.72
C ARG A 146 -24.24 -10.87 11.53
N SER A 147 -24.12 -12.20 11.54
CA SER A 147 -24.91 -13.07 10.66
C SER A 147 -26.38 -12.75 10.89
N ARG A 148 -27.00 -12.08 9.91
CA ARG A 148 -28.46 -12.05 9.81
C ARG A 148 -28.86 -13.42 9.27
N ARG A 149 -29.43 -14.26 10.13
CA ARG A 149 -30.30 -15.35 9.69
C ARG A 149 -31.46 -14.70 8.93
N MET A 150 -31.66 -15.13 7.69
CA MET A 150 -32.91 -14.89 6.96
C MET A 150 -33.80 -16.15 7.13
N PRO A 151 -35.13 -15.97 7.10
CA PRO A 151 -36.12 -17.01 7.39
C PRO A 151 -36.16 -18.11 6.34
#